data_AF-A0A1M6WHL3-F1
#
_entry.id   AF-A0A1M6WHL3-F1
#
_cell.length_a   1.000
_cell.length_b   1.000
_cell.length_c   1.000
_cell.angle_alpha   90.00
_cell.angle_beta   90.00
_cell.angle_gamma   90.00
#
_symmetry.space_group_name_H-M   'P 1'
#
loop_
_entity.id
_entity.type
_entity.pdbx_description
1 polymer ?
#
loop_
_entity_poly.entity_id
_entity_poly.type
_entity_poly.pdbx_seq_one_letter_code
_entity_poly.pdbx_strand_id
1 'polypeptide(L)'
;MPNTPRVDKVEYERRIRIVQEWLVDDWPYQDVISQIIKKWDLEERQAKRYIKCARERWSKAAQAEINEKLARRIESLQKLKRSMKAEYIGTPAGMHAQLAVEKEIIKLEGIAAPQKLEHSGKDGKPLMPTETVHRVIFEDYGGA
;
A
#
# COMPACT_ATOMS: atom_id res chain seq x y z
N MET A 1 21.04 -3.29 -31.61
CA MET A 1 19.69 -3.64 -31.14
C MET A 1 18.70 -2.88 -32.00
N PRO A 2 17.74 -3.55 -32.67
CA PRO A 2 16.72 -2.86 -33.45
C PRO A 2 15.86 -1.98 -32.53
N ASN A 3 15.61 -0.76 -32.97
CA ASN A 3 14.79 0.21 -32.22
C ASN A 3 13.32 -0.25 -32.26
N THR A 4 12.80 -0.81 -31.16
CA THR A 4 11.42 -1.31 -31.12
C THR A 4 10.45 -0.15 -31.33
N PRO A 5 9.52 -0.23 -32.30
CA PRO A 5 8.59 0.85 -32.58
C PRO A 5 7.68 1.12 -31.39
N ARG A 6 7.29 2.39 -31.23
CA ARG A 6 6.41 2.82 -30.14
C ARG A 6 5.06 2.11 -30.26
N VAL A 7 4.74 1.32 -29.25
CA VAL A 7 3.48 0.57 -29.17
C VAL A 7 2.30 1.54 -29.01
N ASP A 8 1.18 1.23 -29.65
CA ASP A 8 -0.07 1.96 -29.49
C ASP A 8 -0.54 1.95 -28.02
N LYS A 9 -1.24 2.99 -27.60
CA LYS A 9 -1.71 3.15 -26.23
C LYS A 9 -2.59 1.97 -25.80
N VAL A 10 -3.48 1.51 -26.68
CA VAL A 10 -4.41 0.41 -26.36
C VAL A 10 -3.65 -0.88 -26.10
N GLU A 11 -2.67 -1.18 -26.95
CA GLU A 11 -1.84 -2.37 -26.81
C GLU A 11 -0.94 -2.28 -25.57
N TYR A 12 -0.39 -1.10 -25.26
CA TYR A 12 0.36 -0.89 -24.03
C TYR A 12 -0.47 -1.19 -22.78
N GLU A 13 -1.71 -0.70 -22.73
CA GLU A 13 -2.65 -0.96 -21.63
C GLU A 13 -2.98 -2.46 -21.49
N ARG A 14 -3.22 -3.13 -22.63
CA ARG A 14 -3.46 -4.58 -22.65
C ARG A 14 -2.27 -5.36 -22.08
N ARG A 15 -1.04 -5.00 -22.45
CA ARG A 15 0.18 -5.65 -21.95
C ARG A 15 0.34 -5.47 -20.44
N ILE A 16 0.09 -4.26 -19.93
CA ILE A 16 0.14 -4.00 -18.49
C ILE A 16 -0.88 -4.86 -17.73
N ARG A 17 -2.09 -5.01 -18.25
CA ARG A 17 -3.12 -5.87 -17.64
C ARG A 17 -2.68 -7.33 -17.57
N ILE A 18 -2.11 -7.86 -18.66
CA ILE A 18 -1.57 -9.23 -18.68
C ILE A 18 -0.45 -9.40 -17.65
N VAL A 19 0.44 -8.41 -17.52
CA VAL A 19 1.50 -8.45 -16.49
C VAL A 19 0.90 -8.40 -15.08
N GLN A 20 -0.18 -7.64 -14.86
CA GLN A 20 -0.90 -7.64 -13.58
C GLN A 20 -1.48 -9.02 -13.25
N GLU A 21 -2.08 -9.71 -14.23
CA GLU A 21 -2.60 -11.06 -14.05
C GLU A 21 -1.49 -12.02 -13.60
N TRP A 22 -0.31 -11.99 -14.25
CA TRP A 22 0.84 -12.80 -13.82
C TRP A 22 1.34 -12.47 -12.42
N LEU A 23 1.28 -11.20 -12.02
CA LEU A 23 1.66 -10.79 -10.66
C LEU A 23 0.62 -11.22 -9.61
N VAL A 24 -0.66 -11.32 -9.98
CA VAL A 24 -1.73 -11.81 -9.11
C VAL A 24 -1.63 -13.32 -8.93
N ASP A 25 -1.24 -14.05 -9.99
CA ASP A 25 -0.98 -15.49 -9.97
C ASP A 25 0.36 -15.85 -9.28
N ASP A 26 1.00 -14.89 -8.62
CA ASP A 26 2.27 -15.03 -7.87
C ASP A 26 3.43 -15.61 -8.69
N TRP A 27 3.52 -15.24 -9.97
CA TRP A 27 4.63 -15.70 -10.82
C TRP A 27 5.97 -15.12 -10.33
N PRO A 28 7.06 -15.93 -10.33
CA PRO A 28 8.39 -15.46 -9.98
C PRO A 28 8.83 -14.29 -10.89
N TYR A 29 9.50 -13.30 -10.30
CA TYR A 29 9.88 -12.07 -11.00
C TYR A 29 10.72 -12.31 -12.27
N GLN A 30 11.64 -13.27 -12.23
CA GLN A 30 12.50 -13.61 -13.37
C GLN A 30 11.71 -14.31 -14.49
N ASP A 31 10.68 -15.09 -14.14
CA ASP A 31 9.83 -15.77 -15.11
C ASP A 31 8.93 -14.75 -15.82
N VAL A 32 8.41 -13.77 -15.08
CA VAL A 32 7.67 -12.64 -15.66
C VAL A 32 8.55 -11.87 -16.65
N ILE A 33 9.79 -11.55 -16.30
CA ILE A 33 10.73 -10.87 -17.21
C ILE A 33 10.95 -11.70 -18.48
N SER A 34 11.29 -12.98 -18.31
CA SER A 34 11.56 -13.90 -19.41
C SER A 34 10.35 -14.01 -20.34
N GLN A 35 9.15 -14.06 -19.75
CA GLN A 35 7.90 -14.16 -20.49
C GLN A 35 7.57 -12.87 -21.26
N ILE A 36 7.84 -11.69 -20.70
CA ILE A 36 7.67 -10.40 -21.41
C ILE A 36 8.62 -10.34 -22.61
N ILE A 37 9.91 -10.65 -22.38
CA ILE A 37 10.94 -10.62 -23.43
C ILE A 37 10.53 -11.57 -24.56
N LYS A 38 10.15 -12.81 -24.22
CA LYS A 38 9.73 -13.83 -25.19
C LYS A 38 8.45 -13.46 -25.95
N LYS A 39 7.45 -12.89 -25.26
CA LYS A 39 6.12 -12.64 -25.84
C LYS A 39 6.07 -11.38 -26.70
N TRP A 40 6.90 -10.38 -26.41
CA TRP A 40 6.82 -9.07 -27.05
C TRP A 40 8.14 -8.57 -27.64
N ASP A 41 9.19 -9.39 -27.64
CA ASP A 41 10.52 -9.09 -28.17
C ASP A 41 11.06 -7.76 -27.64
N LEU A 42 11.02 -7.62 -26.31
CA LEU A 42 11.43 -6.41 -25.59
C LEU A 42 12.75 -6.63 -24.87
N GLU A 43 13.47 -5.53 -24.64
CA GLU A 43 14.65 -5.56 -23.78
C GLU A 43 14.28 -5.76 -22.31
N GLU A 44 15.19 -6.36 -21.54
CA GLU A 44 14.99 -6.59 -20.10
C GLU A 44 14.66 -5.29 -19.34
N ARG A 45 15.29 -4.17 -19.71
CA ARG A 45 14.99 -2.86 -19.12
C ARG A 45 13.54 -2.44 -19.35
N GLN A 46 13.00 -2.72 -20.54
CA GLN A 46 11.60 -2.44 -20.85
C GLN A 46 10.70 -3.39 -20.05
N ALA A 47 11.02 -4.67 -19.96
CA ALA A 47 10.28 -5.64 -19.15
C ALA A 47 10.15 -5.20 -17.68
N LYS A 48 11.27 -4.76 -17.06
CA LYS A 48 11.27 -4.20 -15.70
C LYS A 48 10.35 -2.99 -15.56
N ARG A 49 10.28 -2.12 -16.58
CA ARG A 49 9.35 -0.97 -16.58
C ARG A 49 7.88 -1.41 -16.62
N TYR A 50 7.53 -2.43 -17.42
CA TYR A 50 6.17 -2.96 -17.43
C TYR A 50 5.75 -3.49 -16.06
N ILE A 51 6.63 -4.26 -15.40
CA ILE A 51 6.37 -4.79 -14.04
C ILE A 51 6.20 -3.64 -13.04
N LYS A 52 7.08 -2.64 -13.07
CA LYS A 52 6.97 -1.43 -12.22
C LYS A 52 5.63 -0.73 -12.44
N CYS A 53 5.26 -0.45 -13.68
CA CYS A 53 3.99 0.22 -13.99
C CYS A 53 2.77 -0.61 -13.58
N ALA A 54 2.81 -1.94 -13.76
CA ALA A 54 1.76 -2.85 -13.34
C ALA A 54 1.53 -2.79 -11.82
N ARG A 55 2.62 -2.86 -11.02
CA ARG A 55 2.59 -2.74 -9.56
C ARG A 55 2.10 -1.37 -9.09
N GLU A 56 2.61 -0.29 -9.67
CA GLU A 56 2.17 1.07 -9.32
C GLU A 56 0.67 1.27 -9.58
N ARG A 57 0.16 0.77 -10.69
CA ARG A 57 -1.27 0.87 -11.02
C ARG A 57 -2.13 0.03 -10.10
N TRP A 58 -1.68 -1.18 -9.78
CA TRP A 58 -2.39 -2.03 -8.83
C TRP A 58 -2.43 -1.38 -7.45
N SER A 59 -1.29 -0.88 -6.95
CA SER A 59 -1.23 -0.14 -5.68
C SER A 59 -2.13 1.10 -5.69
N LYS A 60 -2.14 1.88 -6.78
CA LYS A 60 -3.04 3.04 -6.91
C LYS A 60 -4.52 2.65 -6.91
N ALA A 61 -4.88 1.55 -7.57
CA ALA A 61 -6.26 1.05 -7.55
C ALA A 61 -6.68 0.60 -6.15
N ALA A 62 -5.82 -0.15 -5.44
CA ALA A 62 -6.06 -0.54 -4.05
C ALA A 62 -6.18 0.68 -3.13
N GLN A 63 -5.31 1.67 -3.30
CA GLN A 63 -5.38 2.91 -2.53
C GLN A 63 -6.67 3.69 -2.81
N ALA A 64 -7.11 3.74 -4.07
CA ALA A 64 -8.37 4.38 -4.43
C ALA A 64 -9.57 3.68 -3.78
N GLU A 65 -9.58 2.35 -3.75
CA GLU A 65 -10.63 1.57 -3.07
C GLU A 65 -10.65 1.85 -1.55
N ILE A 66 -9.48 1.92 -0.91
CA ILE A 66 -9.35 2.30 0.51
C ILE A 66 -9.91 3.70 0.74
N ASN A 67 -9.52 4.67 -0.09
CA ASN A 67 -10.00 6.05 0.02
C ASN A 67 -11.52 6.14 -0.17
N GLU A 68 -12.10 5.35 -1.07
CA GLU A 68 -13.55 5.28 -1.27
C GLU A 68 -14.27 4.69 -0.05
N LYS A 69 -13.69 3.65 0.59
CA LYS A 69 -14.22 3.09 1.83
C LYS A 69 -14.17 4.11 2.98
N LEU A 70 -13.07 4.85 3.10
CA LEU A 70 -12.92 5.93 4.08
C LEU A 70 -13.96 7.04 3.86
N ALA A 71 -14.12 7.52 2.62
CA ALA A 71 -15.09 8.56 2.27
C ALA A 71 -16.52 8.14 2.63
N ARG A 72 -16.95 6.93 2.24
CA ARG A 72 -18.26 6.38 2.59
C ARG A 72 -18.46 6.28 4.10
N ARG A 73 -17.41 5.90 4.85
CA ARG A 73 -17.49 5.80 6.30
C ARG A 73 -17.65 7.18 6.96
N ILE A 74 -16.89 8.18 6.50
CA ILE A 74 -16.99 9.56 6.97
C ILE A 74 -18.40 10.10 6.72
N GLU A 75 -18.95 9.89 5.52
CA GLU A 75 -20.32 10.31 5.19
C GLU A 75 -21.35 9.64 6.11
N SER A 76 -21.22 8.33 6.36
CA SER A 76 -22.08 7.60 7.29
C SER A 76 -22.02 8.16 8.72
N LEU A 77 -20.83 8.53 9.20
CA LEU A 77 -20.64 9.12 10.53
C LEU A 77 -21.23 10.53 10.61
N GLN A 78 -21.06 11.34 9.56
CA GLN A 78 -21.69 12.66 9.46
C GLN A 78 -23.22 12.54 9.46
N LYS A 79 -23.78 11.56 8.74
CA LYS A 79 -25.22 11.27 8.76
C LYS A 79 -25.69 10.87 10.16
N LEU A 80 -24.95 9.98 10.84
CA LEU A 80 -25.27 9.55 12.20
C LEU A 80 -25.31 10.73 13.18
N LYS A 81 -24.35 11.67 13.07
CA LYS A 81 -24.34 12.90 13.86
C LYS A 81 -25.58 13.76 13.61
N ARG A 82 -26.00 13.90 12.35
CA ARG A 82 -27.19 14.68 11.95
C ARG A 82 -28.51 14.01 12.34
N SER A 83 -28.56 12.68 12.35
CA SER A 83 -29.76 11.90 12.69
C SER A 83 -29.94 11.67 14.20
N MET A 84 -29.23 12.43 15.04
CA MET A 84 -29.39 12.34 16.49
C MET A 84 -30.80 12.76 16.88
N LYS A 85 -31.48 11.95 17.70
CA LYS A 85 -32.83 12.27 18.15
C LYS A 85 -32.84 13.55 18.98
N ALA A 86 -33.87 14.36 18.81
CA ALA A 86 -34.02 15.65 19.48
C ALA A 86 -33.89 15.56 21.01
N GLU A 87 -34.38 14.47 21.61
CA GLU A 87 -34.31 14.21 23.06
C GLU A 87 -32.88 14.15 23.64
N TYR A 88 -31.87 13.85 22.81
CA TYR A 88 -30.47 13.80 23.23
C TYR A 88 -29.68 15.06 22.86
N ILE A 89 -30.22 15.92 21.98
CA ILE A 89 -29.53 17.13 21.53
C ILE A 89 -29.39 18.11 22.70
N GLY A 90 -28.19 18.64 22.92
CA GLY A 90 -27.90 19.57 24.02
C GLY A 90 -27.80 18.92 25.40
N THR A 91 -27.99 17.60 25.51
CA THR A 91 -27.72 16.87 26.76
C THR A 91 -26.21 16.56 26.89
N PRO A 92 -25.67 16.41 28.10
CA PRO A 92 -24.29 15.94 28.28
C PRO A 92 -24.01 14.62 27.55
N ALA A 93 -24.94 13.67 27.62
CA ALA A 93 -24.83 12.38 26.94
C ALA A 93 -24.76 12.53 25.41
N GLY A 94 -25.62 13.38 24.82
CA GLY A 94 -25.62 13.63 23.39
C GLY A 94 -24.37 14.37 22.92
N MET A 95 -23.88 15.36 23.68
CA MET A 95 -22.63 16.05 23.39
C MET A 95 -21.43 15.10 23.40
N HIS A 96 -21.35 14.18 24.38
CA HIS A 96 -20.33 13.15 24.41
C HIS A 96 -20.40 12.19 23.22
N ALA A 97 -21.61 11.79 22.81
CA ALA A 97 -21.80 10.96 21.61
C ALA A 97 -21.35 11.68 20.33
N GLN A 98 -21.68 12.98 20.18
CA GLN A 98 -21.21 13.78 19.04
C GLN A 98 -19.69 13.91 19.01
N LEU A 99 -19.07 14.18 20.17
CA LEU A 99 -17.62 14.27 20.30
C LEU A 99 -16.93 12.94 19.97
N ALA A 100 -17.53 11.80 20.33
CA ALA A 100 -17.00 10.48 19.98
C ALA A 100 -17.01 10.27 18.45
N VAL A 101 -18.09 10.65 17.78
CA VAL A 101 -18.19 10.58 16.31
C VAL A 101 -17.18 11.52 15.64
N GLU A 102 -17.01 12.74 16.15
CA GLU A 102 -16.03 13.70 15.62
C GLU A 102 -14.59 13.20 15.76
N LYS A 103 -14.24 12.64 16.93
CA LYS A 103 -12.92 12.04 17.13
C LYS A 103 -12.65 10.93 16.12
N GLU A 104 -13.66 10.14 15.78
CA GLU A 104 -13.51 9.07 14.80
C GLU A 104 -13.33 9.61 13.37
N ILE A 105 -14.07 10.66 13.00
CA ILE A 105 -13.88 11.35 11.71
C ILE A 105 -12.46 11.92 11.61
N ILE A 106 -11.98 12.63 12.64
CA ILE A 106 -10.64 13.23 12.69
C ILE A 106 -9.54 12.17 12.51
N LYS A 107 -9.71 10.98 13.09
CA LYS A 107 -8.78 9.86 12.90
C LYS A 107 -8.80 9.36 11.45
N LEU A 108 -9.99 9.17 10.88
CA LEU A 108 -10.15 8.65 9.50
C LEU A 108 -9.64 9.64 8.45
N GLU A 109 -9.75 10.94 8.70
CA GLU A 109 -9.21 12.01 7.85
C GLU A 109 -7.70 12.21 8.03
N GLY A 110 -7.08 11.57 9.03
CA GLY A 110 -5.65 11.69 9.32
C GLY A 110 -5.24 13.08 9.80
N ILE A 111 -6.18 13.90 10.29
CA ILE A 111 -5.93 15.26 10.77
C ILE A 111 -5.24 15.23 12.15
N ALA A 112 -5.49 14.19 12.94
CA ALA A 112 -4.84 14.03 14.24
C ALA A 112 -3.32 13.89 14.06
N ALA A 113 -2.57 14.61 14.91
CA ALA A 113 -1.12 14.42 14.98
C ALA A 113 -0.81 12.95 15.28
N PRO A 114 0.19 12.35 14.61
CA PRO A 114 0.56 10.97 14.86
C PRO A 114 0.95 10.80 16.33
N GLN A 115 0.30 9.86 17.02
CA GLN A 115 0.66 9.55 18.39
C GLN A 115 2.04 8.91 18.40
N LYS A 116 2.97 9.51 19.15
CA LYS A 116 4.27 8.91 19.43
C LYS A 116 4.05 7.67 20.29
N LEU A 117 4.21 6.49 19.70
CA LEU A 117 4.19 5.23 20.44
C LEU A 117 5.61 4.97 20.95
N GLU A 118 5.82 5.07 22.26
CA GLU A 118 7.10 4.68 22.87
C GLU A 118 7.02 3.21 23.29
N HIS A 119 7.85 2.36 22.68
CA HIS A 119 7.96 0.96 23.07
C HIS A 119 8.95 0.83 24.24
N SER A 120 8.42 0.61 25.44
CA SER A 120 9.19 0.28 26.63
C SER A 120 9.23 -1.23 26.85
N GLY A 121 10.38 -1.73 27.33
CA GLY A 121 10.52 -3.10 27.81
C GLY A 121 9.73 -3.33 29.10
N LYS A 122 9.65 -4.59 29.57
CA LYS A 122 8.93 -4.96 30.81
C LYS A 122 9.36 -4.16 32.05
N ASP A 123 10.58 -3.63 32.03
CA ASP A 123 11.16 -2.83 33.12
C ASP A 123 10.98 -1.31 32.95
N GLY A 124 10.14 -0.87 32.00
CA GLY A 124 9.89 0.54 31.70
C GLY A 124 11.02 1.27 30.97
N LYS A 125 12.13 0.59 30.67
CA LYS A 125 13.27 1.15 29.93
C LYS A 125 13.05 1.10 28.41
N PRO A 126 13.55 2.08 27.62
CA PRO A 126 13.47 2.04 26.17
C PRO A 126 14.11 0.77 25.60
N LEU A 127 13.44 0.12 24.65
CA LEU A 127 14.05 -0.97 23.89
C LEU A 127 15.13 -0.38 22.97
N MET A 128 16.39 -0.61 23.30
CA MET A 128 17.50 -0.31 22.39
C MET A 128 17.46 -1.34 21.25
N PRO A 129 17.49 -0.92 19.96
CA PRO A 129 17.65 -1.86 18.87
C PRO A 129 18.96 -2.61 19.05
N THR A 130 18.88 -3.93 19.22
CA THR A 130 20.07 -4.78 19.34
C THR A 130 20.64 -4.96 17.94
N GLU A 131 21.68 -4.20 17.60
CA GLU A 131 22.43 -4.41 16.37
C GLU A 131 23.10 -5.78 16.43
N THR A 132 22.40 -6.81 15.94
CA THR A 132 23.00 -8.13 15.77
C THR A 132 23.81 -8.09 14.49
N VAL A 133 25.09 -7.74 14.63
CA VAL A 133 26.06 -7.78 13.54
C VAL A 133 26.32 -9.25 13.21
N HIS A 134 25.64 -9.77 12.18
CA HIS A 134 25.99 -11.06 11.60
C HIS A 134 27.31 -10.91 10.85
N ARG A 135 28.42 -11.28 11.50
CA ARG A 135 29.72 -11.41 10.85
C ARG A 135 29.66 -12.63 9.94
N VAL A 136 29.43 -12.42 8.64
CA VAL A 136 29.60 -13.47 7.64
C VAL A 136 31.11 -13.72 7.51
N ILE A 137 31.57 -14.85 8.06
CA ILE A 137 32.94 -15.33 7.85
C ILE A 137 32.93 -16.06 6.51
N PHE A 138 33.64 -15.50 5.53
CA PHE A 138 33.96 -16.23 4.31
C PHE A 138 35.18 -17.11 4.62
N GLU A 139 34.96 -18.41 4.80
CA GLU A 139 36.06 -19.37 4.78
C GLU A 139 36.55 -19.51 3.34
N ASP A 140 37.78 -19.07 3.09
CA ASP A 140 38.48 -19.30 1.84
C ASP A 140 38.65 -20.81 1.63
N TYR A 141 37.85 -21.38 0.73
CA TYR A 141 38.12 -22.71 0.20
C TYR A 141 39.34 -22.63 -0.72
N GLY A 142 40.52 -22.81 -0.14
CA GLY A 142 41.71 -23.21 -0.86
C GLY A 142 41.48 -24.56 -1.53
N GLY A 143 41.45 -24.56 -2.87
CA GLY A 143 41.48 -25.76 -3.69
C GLY A 143 42.82 -25.84 -4.42
N ALA A 144 43.52 -26.93 -4.16
CA ALA A 144 44.84 -27.34 -4.67
C ALA A 144 44.96 -27.35 -6.20
#